data_AF-A0A967HXJ8-F1
#
_entry.id   AF-A0A967HXJ8-F1
#
_cell.length_a   1.000
_cell.length_b   1.000
_cell.length_c   1.000
_cell.angle_alpha   90.00
_cell.angle_beta   90.00
_cell.angle_gamma   90.00
#
_symmetry.space_group_name_H-M   'P 1'
#
loop_
_entity.id
_entity.type
_entity.pdbx_description
1 polymer ?
#
loop_
_entity_poly.entity_id
_entity_poly.type
_entity_poly.pdbx_seq_one_letter_code
_entity_poly.pdbx_strand_id
1 'polypeptide(L)' 'MRKYAVERSKVWYVYICDKQGQLYIGITTDLEHRMRQHKGKLLYSEPFEDKRLAARREKEIKGWRRDKKLQLIKGSG' A
#
# COMPACT_ATOMS: atom_id res chain seq x y z
N MET A 1 7.35 3.02 36.96
CA MET A 1 7.91 1.79 36.38
C MET A 1 7.20 1.52 35.03
N ARG A 2 7.78 1.95 33.90
CA ARG A 2 7.16 1.82 32.56
C ARG A 2 7.33 0.37 32.09
N LYS A 3 6.29 -0.45 32.21
CA LYS A 3 6.31 -1.83 31.71
C LYS A 3 6.27 -1.78 30.17
N TYR A 4 7.28 -2.39 29.57
CA TYR A 4 7.48 -2.61 28.15
C TYR A 4 6.18 -3.00 27.45
N ALA A 5 5.59 -2.07 26.70
CA ALA A 5 4.65 -2.44 25.66
C ALA A 5 5.47 -3.19 24.61
N VAL A 6 5.18 -4.47 24.42
CA VAL A 6 5.65 -5.22 23.25
C VAL A 6 5.17 -4.43 22.04
N GLU A 7 6.10 -3.75 21.37
CA GLU A 7 5.81 -2.99 20.17
C GLU A 7 5.38 -4.02 19.13
N ARG A 8 4.05 -4.15 18.89
CA ARG A 8 3.54 -5.02 17.84
C ARG A 8 4.28 -4.65 16.56
N SER A 9 4.90 -5.63 15.91
CA SER A 9 5.57 -5.42 14.64
C SER A 9 4.63 -4.67 13.70
N LYS A 10 5.02 -3.45 13.30
CA LYS A 10 4.20 -2.61 12.43
C LYS A 10 4.24 -3.18 11.02
N VAL A 11 3.11 -3.72 10.57
CA VAL A 11 2.92 -4.13 9.18
C VAL A 11 2.89 -2.88 8.29
N TRP A 12 3.64 -2.92 7.20
CA TRP A 12 3.60 -1.94 6.13
C TRP A 12 2.78 -2.49 4.98
N TYR A 13 1.96 -1.64 4.36
CA TYR A 13 1.19 -1.97 3.18
C TYR A 13 1.75 -1.23 1.99
N VAL A 14 1.90 -1.92 0.87
CA VAL A 14 1.88 -1.28 -0.46
C VAL A 14 0.43 -1.21 -0.91
N TYR A 15 0.01 -0.09 -1.49
CA TYR A 15 -1.36 0.06 -1.98
C TYR A 15 -1.42 0.67 -3.37
N ILE A 16 -2.51 0.35 -4.08
CA ILE A 16 -2.95 1.08 -5.27
C ILE A 16 -4.34 1.62 -5.01
N CYS A 17 -4.54 2.92 -5.23
CA CYS A 17 -5.87 3.52 -5.20
C CYS A 17 -6.19 4.29 -6.48
N ASP A 18 -7.47 4.33 -6.82
CA ASP A 18 -7.97 5.23 -7.84
C ASP A 18 -8.33 6.58 -7.21
N LYS A 19 -7.77 7.65 -7.77
CA LYS A 19 -8.17 9.02 -7.48
C LYS A 19 -8.61 9.66 -8.78
N GLN A 20 -9.91 9.60 -9.05
CA GLN A 20 -10.53 10.22 -10.23
C GLN A 20 -9.89 9.73 -11.54
N GLY A 21 -9.70 8.41 -11.69
CA GLY A 21 -9.12 7.80 -12.89
C GLY A 21 -7.58 7.75 -12.92
N GLN A 22 -6.91 8.39 -11.96
CA GLN A 22 -5.47 8.29 -11.79
C GLN A 22 -5.11 7.23 -10.74
N LEU A 23 -4.26 6.29 -11.13
CA LEU A 23 -3.73 5.27 -10.23
C LEU A 23 -2.60 5.86 -9.38
N TYR A 24 -2.80 5.88 -8.08
CA TYR A 24 -1.78 6.23 -7.09
C TYR A 24 -1.22 4.97 -6.45
N ILE A 25 0.11 4.93 -6.32
CA ILE A 25 0.84 3.83 -5.69
C ILE A 25 1.65 4.41 -4.53
N GLY A 26 1.52 3.81 -3.36
CA GLY A 26 2.20 4.27 -2.15
C GLY A 26 2.38 3.17 -1.11
N ILE A 27 3.01 3.53 0.00
CA ILE A 27 3.12 2.68 1.18
C ILE A 27 2.56 3.36 2.43
N THR A 28 2.01 2.59 3.36
CA THR A 28 1.47 3.10 4.63
C THR A 28 1.40 2.03 5.70
N THR A 29 1.37 2.42 6.97
CA THR A 29 0.98 1.53 8.08
C THR A 29 -0.50 1.68 8.44
N ASP A 30 -1.20 2.63 7.80
CA ASP A 30 -2.61 2.95 8.01
C ASP A 30 -3.26 3.24 6.64
N LEU A 31 -3.97 2.25 6.10
CA LEU A 31 -4.65 2.34 4.80
C LEU A 31 -5.86 3.25 4.86
N GLU A 32 -6.66 3.16 5.93
CA GLU A 32 -7.90 3.92 6.10
C GLU A 32 -7.61 5.42 6.14
N HIS A 33 -6.62 5.82 6.94
CA HIS A 33 -6.17 7.20 7.02
C HIS A 33 -5.71 7.72 5.65
N ARG A 34 -4.96 6.92 4.89
CA ARG A 34 -4.50 7.29 3.55
C ARG A 34 -5.64 7.41 2.54
N MET A 35 -6.61 6.50 2.53
CA MET A 35 -7.74 6.57 1.61
C MET A 35 -8.58 7.81 1.88
N ARG A 36 -8.80 8.14 3.16
CA ARG A 36 -9.48 9.37 3.57
C ARG A 36 -8.73 10.63 3.14
N GLN A 37 -7.42 10.70 3.34
CA GLN A 37 -6.59 11.85 2.93
C GLN A 37 -6.60 12.07 1.42
N HIS A 38 -6.51 11.00 0.64
CA HIS A 38 -6.46 11.11 -0.82
C HIS A 38 -7.85 11.15 -1.48
N LYS A 39 -8.92 10.94 -0.71
CA LYS A 39 -10.30 10.72 -1.21
C LYS A 39 -10.30 9.70 -2.36
N GLY A 40 -9.50 8.64 -2.19
CA GLY A 40 -9.28 7.62 -3.22
C GLY A 40 -9.99 6.31 -2.88
N LYS A 41 -10.35 5.55 -3.91
CA LYS A 41 -10.88 4.19 -3.77
C LYS A 41 -9.73 3.20 -3.74
N LEU A 42 -9.58 2.45 -2.65
CA LEU A 42 -8.59 1.36 -2.57
C LEU A 42 -8.92 0.29 -3.61
N LEU A 43 -7.94 -0.07 -4.44
CA LEU A 43 -8.07 -1.12 -5.44
C LEU A 43 -7.19 -2.34 -5.15
N TYR A 44 -6.11 -2.14 -4.41
CA TYR A 44 -5.13 -3.17 -4.07
C TYR A 44 -4.40 -2.83 -2.78
N SER A 45 -4.08 -3.84 -1.97
CA SER A 45 -3.14 -3.73 -0.86
C SER A 45 -2.36 -5.03 -0.64
N GLU A 46 -1.08 -4.92 -0.32
CA GLU A 46 -0.17 -6.04 -0.05
C GLU A 46 0.63 -5.77 1.24
N PRO A 47 0.58 -6.65 2.25
CA PRO A 47 1.28 -6.46 3.52
C PRO A 47 2.76 -6.88 3.44
N PHE A 48 3.60 -6.21 4.23
CA PHE A 48 5.03 -6.43 4.37
C PHE A 48 5.45 -6.26 5.84
N GLU A 49 6.44 -7.03 6.27
CA GLU A 49 6.99 -6.99 7.63
C GLU A 49 7.76 -5.72 7.95
N ASP A 50 8.32 -5.05 6.93
CA ASP A 50 9.08 -3.83 7.10
C ASP A 50 8.89 -2.81 5.95
N LYS A 51 9.32 -1.58 6.23
CA LYS A 51 9.22 -0.45 5.30
C LYS A 51 10.08 -0.64 4.04
N ARG A 52 11.24 -1.28 4.15
CA ARG A 52 12.20 -1.43 3.05
C ARG A 52 11.64 -2.39 1.99
N LEU A 53 11.05 -3.50 2.41
CA LEU A 53 10.39 -4.44 1.52
C LEU A 53 9.19 -3.79 0.82
N ALA A 54 8.34 -3.09 1.58
CA ALA A 54 7.23 -2.33 1.00
C ALA A 54 7.71 -1.28 -0.03
N ALA A 55 8.76 -0.52 0.29
CA ALA A 55 9.32 0.49 -0.62
C ALA A 55 9.92 -0.12 -1.90
N ARG A 56 10.60 -1.28 -1.78
CA ARG A 56 11.11 -2.01 -2.95
C ARG A 56 9.97 -2.44 -3.87
N ARG A 57 8.90 -2.99 -3.30
CA ARG A 57 7.71 -3.41 -4.06
C ARG A 57 6.98 -2.22 -4.68
N GLU A 58 6.85 -1.11 -3.96
CA GLU A 58 6.30 0.13 -4.48
C GLU A 58 7.08 0.60 -5.72
N LYS A 59 8.42 0.63 -5.65
CA LYS A 59 9.29 1.01 -6.77
C LYS A 59 9.11 0.07 -7.97
N GLU A 60 9.02 -1.23 -7.72
CA GLU A 60 8.76 -2.24 -8.75
C GLU A 60 7.43 -1.97 -9.47
N ILE A 61 6.33 -1.83 -8.71
CA ILE A 61 5.00 -1.58 -9.26
C ILE A 61 4.98 -0.24 -10.00
N LYS A 62 5.60 0.82 -9.48
CA LYS A 62 5.66 2.13 -10.16
C LYS A 62 6.28 2.02 -11.55
N GLY A 63 7.33 1.21 -11.70
CA GLY A 63 8.02 0.95 -12.97
C GLY A 63 7.24 0.09 -13.97
N TRP A 64 6.15 -0.55 -13.57
CA TRP A 64 5.35 -1.36 -14.50
C TRP A 64 4.52 -0.52 -15.47
N ARG A 65 4.29 -1.10 -16.65
CA ARG A 65 3.27 -0.63 -17.59
C ARG A 65 1.87 -0.73 -16.98
N ARG A 66 0.93 0.07 -17.50
CA ARG A 66 -0.43 0.20 -16.95
C ARG A 66 -1.22 -1.11 -17.01
N ASP A 67 -1.08 -1.88 -18.07
CA ASP A 67 -1.68 -3.21 -18.25
C ASP A 67 -1.29 -4.18 -17.12
N LYS A 68 0.00 -4.27 -16.78
CA LYS A 68 0.48 -5.12 -15.69
C LYS A 68 -0.04 -4.68 -14.31
N LYS A 69 -0.16 -3.36 -14.07
CA LYS A 69 -0.80 -2.82 -12.85
C LYS A 69 -2.27 -3.23 -12.76
N LEU A 70 -3.01 -3.16 -13.87
CA LEU A 70 -4.41 -3.56 -13.92
C LEU A 70 -4.60 -5.07 -13.73
N GLN A 71 -3.70 -5.90 -14.26
CA GLN A 71 -3.70 -7.34 -14.00
C GLN A 71 -3.49 -7.64 -12.51
N LEU A 72 -2.54 -6.97 -11.86
CA LEU A 72 -2.33 -7.10 -10.42
C LEU A 72 -3.62 -6.78 -9.65
N ILE A 73 -4.25 -5.64 -9.94
CA ILE A 73 -5.52 -5.24 -9.30
C ILE A 73 -6.62 -6.28 -9.52
N LYS A 74 -6.80 -6.78 -10.75
CA LYS A 74 -7.84 -7.77 -11.08
C LYS A 74 -7.62 -9.12 -10.39
N GLY A 75 -6.38 -9.55 -10.22
CA GLY A 75 -6.05 -10.82 -9.54
C GLY A 75 -6.11 -10.76 -8.02
N SER A 76 -6.48 -9.61 -7.45
CA SER A 76 -6.51 -9.37 -6.00
C SER A 76 -7.92 -9.33 -5.41
N GLY A 77 -8.93 -9.61 -6.24
CA GLY A 77 -10.35 -9.67 -5.86
C GLY A 77 -10.88 -11.09 -5.94
#